data_AF-A0A0C2FET3-F1
#
_entry.id   AF-A0A0C2FET3-F1
#
_cell.length_a   1.000
_cell.length_b   1.000
_cell.length_c   1.000
_cell.angle_alpha   90.00
_cell.angle_beta   90.00
_cell.angle_gamma   90.00
#
_symmetry.space_group_name_H-M   'P 1'
#
loop_
_entity.id
_entity.type
_entity.pdbx_description
1 polymer ?
#
loop_
_entity_poly.entity_id
_entity_poly.type
_entity_poly.pdbx_seq_one_letter_code
_entity_poly.pdbx_strand_id
1 'polypeptide(L)' 'TVCLSLLDENKDWKPSITIKQLLIGIQDLLNNPNPDDPAQAEAYQIFCQNRAEYEKRVRREAAKFSAEIVQKQMLG' A
#
# COMPACT_ATOMS: atom_id res chain seq x y z
N THR A 1 -0.06 7.63 5.27
CA THR A 1 -0.80 8.11 4.08
C THR A 1 -0.35 7.32 2.86
N VAL A 2 -1.25 7.00 1.92
CA VAL A 2 -0.95 6.23 0.70
C VAL A 2 -0.56 7.21 -0.42
N CYS A 3 0.60 7.03 -1.07
CA CYS A 3 0.95 7.75 -2.30
C CYS A 3 0.31 7.03 -3.48
N LEU A 4 -0.80 7.59 -3.98
CA LEU A 4 -1.43 7.16 -5.23
C LEU A 4 -1.52 8.39 -6.12
N SER A 5 -0.99 8.35 -7.34
CA SER A 5 -1.05 9.50 -8.25
C SER A 5 -2.50 9.90 -8.57
N LEU A 6 -3.42 8.94 -8.50
CA LEU A 6 -4.87 9.15 -8.61
C LEU A 6 -5.47 9.97 -7.47
N LEU A 7 -4.74 10.25 -6.38
CA LEU A 7 -5.16 11.09 -5.25
C LEU A 7 -4.43 12.45 -5.21
N ASP A 8 -3.50 12.69 -6.13
CA ASP A 8 -2.72 13.93 -6.20
C ASP A 8 -3.36 14.85 -7.25
N GLU A 9 -3.81 16.02 -6.79
CA GLU A 9 -4.44 17.07 -7.60
C GLU A 9 -3.56 17.56 -8.76
N ASN A 10 -2.23 17.42 -8.62
CA ASN A 10 -1.26 17.86 -9.62
C ASN A 10 -0.78 16.73 -10.56
N LYS A 11 -1.22 15.48 -10.34
CA LYS A 11 -0.87 14.33 -11.17
C LYS A 11 -2.10 13.80 -11.92
N ASP A 12 -2.69 12.71 -11.42
CA ASP A 12 -3.69 11.96 -12.17
C ASP A 12 -5.11 12.13 -11.62
N TRP A 13 -5.31 12.91 -10.54
CA TRP A 13 -6.64 13.18 -10.00
C TRP A 13 -7.56 13.82 -11.04
N LYS A 14 -8.80 13.31 -11.12
CA LYS A 14 -9.89 13.89 -11.91
C LYS A 14 -11.18 13.81 -11.09
N PRO A 15 -12.06 14.83 -11.13
CA PRO A 15 -13.36 14.78 -10.42
C PRO A 15 -14.26 13.61 -10.83
N SER A 16 -14.01 12.98 -11.98
CA SER A 16 -14.75 11.81 -12.47
C SER A 16 -14.25 10.48 -11.92
N ILE A 17 -13.15 10.46 -11.14
CA ILE A 17 -12.64 9.24 -10.52
C ILE A 17 -13.63 8.75 -9.47
N THR A 18 -14.04 7.49 -9.62
CA THR A 18 -14.95 6.82 -8.69
C THR A 18 -14.20 6.16 -7.54
N ILE A 19 -14.90 5.93 -6.43
CA ILE A 19 -14.37 5.14 -5.29
C ILE A 19 -13.90 3.75 -5.76
N LYS A 20 -14.62 3.12 -6.69
CA LYS A 20 -14.22 1.83 -7.26
C LYS A 20 -12.86 1.90 -7.94
N GLN A 21 -12.61 2.93 -8.75
CA GLN A 21 -11.33 3.13 -9.43
C GLN A 21 -10.19 3.38 -8.44
N LEU A 22 -10.45 4.14 -7.36
CA LEU A 22 -9.48 4.32 -6.28
C LEU A 22 -9.14 2.99 -5.60
N LEU A 23 -10.14 2.19 -5.22
CA LEU A 23 -9.91 0.89 -4.58
C LEU A 23 -9.18 -0.10 -5.50
N ILE A 24 -9.43 -0.04 -6.81
CA ILE A 24 -8.66 -0.82 -7.79
C ILE A 24 -7.22 -0.32 -7.85
N GLY A 25 -6.98 1.00 -7.90
CA GLY A 25 -5.64 1.57 -7.89
C GLY A 25 -4.84 1.22 -6.64
N ILE A 26 -5.48 1.18 -5.47
CA ILE A 26 -4.83 0.73 -4.22
C ILE A 26 -4.43 -0.75 -4.31
N GLN A 27 -5.32 -1.63 -4.80
CA GLN A 27 -5.00 -3.05 -4.98
C GLN A 27 -3.85 -3.25 -5.96
N ASP A 28 -3.84 -2.50 -7.06
CA ASP A 28 -2.75 -2.54 -8.03
C ASP A 28 -1.43 -2.08 -7.42
N LEU A 29 -1.41 -0.95 -6.69
CA LEU A 29 -0.21 -0.46 -5.99
C LEU A 29 0.36 -1.47 -4.98
N LEU A 30 -0.52 -2.21 -4.28
CA LEU A 30 -0.09 -3.24 -3.33
C LEU A 30 0.54 -4.46 -4.03
N ASN A 31 0.03 -4.83 -5.21
CA ASN A 31 0.60 -5.91 -6.02
C ASN A 31 1.89 -5.46 -6.74
N ASN A 32 1.90 -4.20 -7.18
CA ASN A 32 2.94 -3.58 -8.00
C ASN A 32 3.46 -2.29 -7.31
N PRO A 33 4.35 -2.41 -6.31
CA PRO A 33 4.90 -1.23 -5.64
C PRO A 33 5.61 -0.30 -6.63
N ASN A 34 5.42 1.02 -6.49
CA ASN A 34 6.09 2.02 -7.33
C ASN A 34 7.42 2.49 -6.69
N PRO A 35 8.60 2.08 -7.21
CA PRO A 35 9.90 2.52 -6.67
C PRO A 35 10.25 3.96 -7.02
N ASP A 36 9.60 4.58 -8.01
CA ASP A 36 9.90 5.95 -8.46
C ASP A 36 9.31 7.02 -7.52
N ASP A 37 8.32 6.64 -6.70
CA ASP A 37 7.69 7.50 -5.69
C ASP A 37 7.58 6.77 -4.33
N PRO A 38 8.72 6.52 -3.66
CA PRO A 38 8.74 5.70 -2.45
C PRO A 38 8.18 6.45 -1.24
N ALA A 39 7.03 6.00 -0.74
CA ALA A 39 6.43 6.59 0.46
C ALA A 39 7.18 6.25 1.77
N GLN A 40 7.97 5.17 1.80
CA GLN A 40 8.67 4.68 2.99
C GLN A 40 10.10 4.23 2.65
N ALA A 41 11.09 4.92 3.24
CA ALA A 41 12.50 4.73 2.92
C ALA A 41 13.03 3.31 3.24
N GLU A 42 12.72 2.76 4.42
CA GLU A 42 13.19 1.43 4.82
C GLU A 42 12.62 0.33 3.90
N ALA A 43 11.31 0.38 3.64
CA ALA A 43 10.63 -0.58 2.77
C ALA A 43 11.20 -0.52 1.35
N TYR A 44 11.47 0.68 0.83
CA TYR A 44 12.12 0.89 -0.46
C TYR A 44 13.54 0.30 -0.52
N GLN A 45 14.38 0.58 0.48
CA GLN A 45 15.75 0.06 0.51
C GLN A 45 15.78 -1.47 0.47
N ILE A 46 14.94 -2.12 1.28
CA ILE A 46 14.87 -3.59 1.32
C ILE A 46 14.24 -4.14 0.04
N PHE A 47 13.22 -3.48 -0.51
CA PHE A 47 12.63 -3.84 -1.81
C PHE A 47 13.71 -3.89 -2.91
N CYS A 48 14.60 -2.90 -2.97
CA CYS A 48 15.65 -2.81 -3.97
C CYS A 48 16.82 -3.78 -3.72
N GLN A 49 17.18 -4.01 -2.45
CA GLN A 49 18.38 -4.79 -2.09
C GLN A 49 18.10 -6.29 -1.90
N ASN A 50 16.92 -6.64 -1.38
CA ASN A 50 16.55 -8.01 -1.04
C ASN A 50 15.04 -8.23 -1.10
N ARG A 51 14.56 -8.58 -2.30
CA ARG A 51 13.14 -8.84 -2.57
C ARG A 51 12.53 -9.93 -1.67
N ALA A 52 13.28 -10.98 -1.37
CA ALA A 52 12.79 -12.09 -0.54
C ALA A 52 12.55 -11.66 0.93
N GLU A 53 13.45 -10.86 1.50
CA GLU A 53 13.28 -10.31 2.84
C GLU A 53 12.14 -9.28 2.88
N TYR A 54 12.00 -8.44 1.85
CA TYR A 54 10.86 -7.53 1.71
C TYR A 54 9.53 -8.31 1.79
N GLU A 55 9.36 -9.35 0.97
CA GLU A 55 8.14 -10.16 0.94
C GLU A 55 7.86 -10.84 2.29
N LYS A 56 8.90 -11.36 2.96
CA LYS A 56 8.78 -11.95 4.30
C LYS A 56 8.28 -10.94 5.32
N ARG A 57 8.78 -9.70 5.30
CA ARG A 57 8.33 -8.63 6.19
C ARG A 57 6.89 -8.21 5.89
N VAL A 58 6.53 -8.05 4.62
CA VAL A 58 5.15 -7.72 4.21
C VAL A 58 4.17 -8.77 4.73
N ARG A 59 4.48 -10.07 4.58
CA ARG A 59 3.64 -11.15 5.12
C ARG A 59 3.51 -11.09 6.63
N ARG A 60 4.60 -10.76 7.35
CA ARG A 60 4.58 -10.60 8.80
C ARG A 60 3.68 -9.44 9.22
N GLU A 61 3.79 -8.28 8.57
CA GLU A 61 2.94 -7.13 8.86
C GLU A 61 1.47 -7.44 8.56
N ALA A 62 1.17 -8.05 7.40
CA ALA A 62 -0.20 -8.46 7.06
C ALA A 62 -0.81 -9.42 8.11
N ALA A 63 0.00 -10.33 8.65
CA ALA A 63 -0.44 -11.23 9.72
C ALA A 63 -0.74 -10.51 11.03
N LYS A 64 0.01 -9.45 11.39
CA LYS A 64 -0.25 -8.65 12.61
C LYS A 64 -1.60 -7.93 12.56
N PHE A 65 -1.99 -7.46 11.38
CA PHE A 65 -3.21 -6.68 11.16
C PHE A 65 -4.31 -7.49 10.46
N SER A 66 -4.27 -8.82 10.57
CA SER A 66 -5.31 -9.66 9.99
C SER A 66 -6.69 -9.25 10.51
N ALA A 67 -7.70 -9.34 9.65
CA ALA A 67 -9.06 -8.88 9.98
C ALA A 67 -9.59 -9.48 11.29
N GLU A 68 -9.24 -10.75 11.58
CA GLU A 68 -9.58 -11.43 12.81
C GLU A 68 -8.98 -10.76 14.06
N ILE A 69 -7.73 -10.30 13.99
CA ILE A 69 -7.04 -9.63 15.08
C ILE A 69 -7.56 -8.20 15.25
N VAL A 70 -7.72 -7.46 14.14
CA VAL A 70 -8.19 -6.06 14.17
C VAL A 70 -9.64 -5.99 14.64
N GLN A 71 -10.52 -6.89 14.18
CA GLN A 71 -11.90 -6.94 14.66
C GLN A 71 -11.98 -7.22 16.15
N LYS A 72 -11.13 -8.12 16.68
CA LYS A 72 -11.04 -8.40 18.13
C LYS A 72 -10.57 -7.20 18.95
N GLN A 73 -9.65 -6.38 18.42
CA GLN A 73 -9.13 -5.19 19.09
C GLN A 73 -10.05 -3.97 18.99
N MET A 74 -10.87 -3.86 17.95
CA MET A 74 -11.78 -2.71 17.74
C MET A 74 -13.13 -2.86 18.47
N LEU A 75 -13.49 -4.08 18.85
CA LEU A 75 -14.72 -4.42 19.57
C LEU A 75 -14.51 -4.67 21.07
N GLY A 76 -13.29 -4.44 21.58
CA GLY A 76 -12.90 -4.62 22.97
C GLY A 76 -12.67 -3.30 23.70
#